data_AF-A0A399ZGV3-F1
#
_entry.id   AF-A0A399ZGV3-F1
#
_cell.length_a   1.000
_cell.length_b   1.000
_cell.length_c   1.000
_cell.angle_alpha   90.00
_cell.angle_beta   90.00
_cell.angle_gamma   90.00
#
_symmetry.space_group_name_H-M   'P 1'
#
loop_
_entity.id
_entity.type
_entity.pdbx_description
1 polymer ?
#
loop_
_entity_poly.entity_id
_entity_poly.type
_entity_poly.pdbx_seq_one_letter_code
_entity_poly.pdbx_strand_id
1 'polypeptide(L)'
;MPRPLFDTESIFGIHEPGGEHAMLAAGRPGWVVFCEAIGHDPNDRSGIDFTTFSDQGLGVICRLNNGYEPEGTLPYSREYENFARRVANFVSVSRGCKIWVIGNEMNYAVERPGIQIDWSRHATRRTGPPDVADPTRRGLAIRFNVLP
;
A
#
# COMPACT_ATOMS: atom_id res chain seq x y z
N MET A 1 -25.71 -12.77 -5.67
CA MET A 1 -24.76 -13.86 -6.01
C MET A 1 -23.37 -13.34 -5.71
N PRO A 2 -22.55 -14.01 -4.88
CA PRO A 2 -21.13 -13.69 -4.81
C PRO A 2 -20.55 -13.83 -6.22
N ARG A 3 -19.89 -12.79 -6.71
CA ARG A 3 -19.36 -12.81 -8.07
C ARG A 3 -18.19 -13.80 -8.13
N PRO A 4 -18.01 -14.54 -9.24
CA PRO A 4 -17.00 -15.60 -9.36
C PRO A 4 -15.55 -15.15 -9.12
N LEU A 5 -15.30 -13.86 -9.03
CA LEU A 5 -13.96 -13.29 -8.96
C LEU A 5 -13.62 -12.67 -7.61
N PHE A 6 -14.48 -12.69 -6.58
CA PHE A 6 -14.25 -11.91 -5.35
C PHE A 6 -14.10 -10.39 -5.64
N ASP A 7 -14.81 -9.85 -6.65
CA ASP A 7 -14.98 -8.41 -6.89
C ASP A 7 -16.24 -7.87 -6.23
N THR A 8 -16.21 -6.56 -5.97
CA THR A 8 -17.39 -5.75 -5.70
C THR A 8 -17.73 -4.86 -6.90
N GLU A 9 -19.00 -4.51 -7.07
CA GLU A 9 -19.47 -3.52 -8.06
C GLU A 9 -19.31 -2.08 -7.55
N SER A 10 -18.94 -1.92 -6.28
CA SER A 10 -18.71 -0.62 -5.65
C SER A 10 -17.50 0.09 -6.24
N ILE A 11 -17.62 1.41 -6.40
CA ILE A 11 -16.50 2.31 -6.79
C ILE A 11 -15.80 2.94 -5.57
N PHE A 12 -16.16 2.52 -4.36
CA PHE A 12 -15.64 3.04 -3.11
C PHE A 12 -14.97 1.92 -2.30
N GLY A 13 -14.12 2.32 -1.37
CA GLY A 13 -13.45 1.42 -0.46
C GLY A 13 -12.68 2.16 0.61
N ILE A 14 -11.91 1.41 1.38
CA ILE A 14 -11.05 1.91 2.45
C ILE A 14 -9.61 1.48 2.21
N HIS A 15 -8.69 2.30 2.72
CA HIS A 15 -7.28 1.98 2.79
C HIS A 15 -6.99 1.39 4.17
N GLU A 16 -6.40 0.20 4.20
CA GLU A 16 -6.22 -0.70 5.35
C GLU A 16 -7.54 -1.23 5.97
N PRO A 17 -7.51 -2.41 6.61
CA PRO A 17 -8.66 -2.93 7.35
C PRO A 17 -8.96 -2.11 8.62
N GLY A 18 -10.19 -2.24 9.12
CA GLY A 18 -10.70 -1.59 10.34
C GLY A 18 -11.99 -0.79 10.12
N GLY A 19 -12.30 -0.43 8.88
CA GLY A 19 -13.51 0.34 8.52
C GLY A 19 -14.60 -0.47 7.81
N GLU A 20 -14.32 -1.71 7.43
CA GLU A 20 -15.17 -2.52 6.56
C GLU A 20 -16.52 -2.88 7.19
N HIS A 21 -16.59 -2.97 8.52
CA HIS A 21 -17.82 -3.21 9.25
C HIS A 21 -18.92 -2.19 8.91
N ALA A 22 -18.57 -0.93 8.63
CA ALA A 22 -19.54 0.09 8.23
C ALA A 22 -20.10 -0.17 6.82
N MET A 23 -19.26 -0.63 5.90
CA MET A 23 -19.68 -1.02 4.54
C MET A 23 -20.61 -2.25 4.57
N LEU A 24 -20.26 -3.23 5.40
CA LEU A 24 -21.04 -4.45 5.58
C LEU A 24 -22.38 -4.18 6.29
N ALA A 25 -22.39 -3.36 7.35
CA ALA A 25 -23.62 -2.96 8.05
C ALA A 25 -24.59 -2.18 7.14
N ALA A 26 -24.06 -1.43 6.18
CA ALA A 26 -24.85 -0.75 5.16
C ALA A 26 -25.32 -1.66 4.02
N GLY A 27 -24.96 -2.95 4.02
CA GLY A 27 -25.28 -3.88 2.92
C GLY A 27 -24.59 -3.52 1.60
N ARG A 28 -23.49 -2.77 1.64
CA ARG A 28 -22.75 -2.30 0.45
C ARG A 28 -21.26 -2.64 0.58
N PRO A 29 -20.86 -3.90 0.31
CA PRO A 29 -19.45 -4.28 0.34
C PRO A 29 -18.63 -3.42 -0.64
N GLY A 30 -17.57 -2.79 -0.15
CA GLY A 30 -16.63 -2.00 -0.96
C GLY A 30 -15.29 -2.72 -1.15
N TRP A 31 -14.28 -1.96 -1.53
CA TRP A 31 -12.90 -2.43 -1.61
C TRP A 31 -12.15 -2.23 -0.28
N VAL A 32 -11.23 -3.13 0.04
CA VAL A 32 -10.21 -2.96 1.09
C VAL A 32 -8.85 -3.07 0.43
N VAL A 33 -8.03 -2.02 0.57
CA VAL A 33 -6.64 -2.00 0.08
C VAL A 33 -5.71 -2.35 1.23
N PHE A 34 -4.94 -3.43 1.08
CA PHE A 34 -3.90 -3.86 2.01
C PHE A 34 -2.53 -3.35 1.57
N CYS A 35 -1.66 -3.05 2.53
CA CYS A 35 -0.32 -2.52 2.32
C CYS A 35 0.73 -3.42 2.97
N GLU A 36 1.26 -4.36 2.19
CA GLU A 36 2.18 -5.37 2.70
C GLU A 36 3.63 -5.02 2.35
N ALA A 37 4.48 -4.95 3.37
CA ALA A 37 5.93 -4.88 3.23
C ALA A 37 6.51 -6.30 3.31
N ILE A 38 6.85 -6.88 2.17
CA ILE A 38 7.18 -8.31 2.05
C ILE A 38 8.69 -8.60 1.96
N GLY A 39 9.53 -7.56 1.96
CA GLY A 39 10.96 -7.68 1.74
C GLY A 39 11.30 -8.17 0.33
N HIS A 40 12.52 -8.67 0.14
CA HIS A 40 13.00 -9.21 -1.13
C HIS A 40 13.71 -10.57 -0.98
N ASP A 41 13.55 -11.29 0.13
CA ASP A 41 14.11 -12.64 0.25
C ASP A 41 13.45 -13.60 -0.76
N PRO A 42 14.18 -14.12 -1.77
CA PRO A 42 13.60 -14.99 -2.78
C PRO A 42 13.18 -16.37 -2.22
N ASN A 43 13.63 -16.73 -1.02
CA ASN A 43 13.30 -18.00 -0.36
C ASN A 43 12.10 -17.89 0.59
N ASP A 44 11.65 -16.68 0.90
CA ASP A 44 10.45 -16.48 1.71
C ASP A 44 9.21 -16.87 0.90
N ARG A 45 8.51 -17.90 1.41
CA ARG A 45 7.29 -18.50 0.85
C ARG A 45 6.07 -18.23 1.72
N SER A 46 6.15 -17.25 2.62
CA SER A 46 4.99 -16.78 3.37
C SER A 46 4.08 -15.93 2.49
N GLY A 47 2.81 -15.88 2.87
CA GLY A 47 1.79 -15.01 2.30
C GLY A 47 0.65 -14.82 3.30
N ILE A 48 -0.45 -14.24 2.84
CA ILE A 48 -1.58 -13.86 3.70
C ILE A 48 -2.88 -14.49 3.21
N ASP A 49 -3.70 -14.90 4.18
CA ASP A 49 -5.06 -15.34 3.92
C ASP A 49 -6.03 -14.16 4.10
N PHE A 50 -6.49 -13.61 2.99
CA PHE A 50 -7.45 -12.51 2.96
C PHE A 50 -8.91 -13.00 2.95
N THR A 51 -9.16 -14.30 3.09
CA THR A 51 -10.52 -14.89 3.04
C THR A 51 -11.46 -14.32 4.08
N THR A 52 -10.93 -13.92 5.24
CA THR A 52 -11.68 -13.16 6.26
C THR A 52 -12.42 -11.95 5.66
N PHE A 53 -11.91 -11.31 4.61
CA PHE A 53 -12.57 -10.19 3.94
C PHE A 53 -13.33 -10.64 2.70
N SER A 54 -12.71 -11.43 1.82
CA SER A 54 -13.33 -11.82 0.54
C SER A 54 -14.58 -12.68 0.73
N ASP A 55 -14.62 -13.52 1.75
CA ASP A 55 -15.78 -14.39 2.05
C ASP A 55 -16.98 -13.57 2.54
N GLN A 56 -16.77 -12.33 2.98
CA GLN A 56 -17.82 -11.37 3.32
C GLN A 56 -18.29 -10.54 2.11
N GLY A 57 -17.79 -10.84 0.90
CA GLY A 57 -18.12 -10.13 -0.34
C GLY A 57 -17.38 -8.81 -0.53
N LEU A 58 -16.38 -8.51 0.30
CA LEU A 58 -15.49 -7.37 0.11
C LEU A 58 -14.51 -7.65 -1.03
N GLY A 59 -14.25 -6.64 -1.86
CA GLY A 59 -13.17 -6.70 -2.83
C GLY A 59 -11.82 -6.47 -2.16
N VAL A 60 -10.83 -7.31 -2.44
CA VAL A 60 -9.48 -7.20 -1.86
C VAL A 60 -8.48 -6.76 -2.94
N ILE A 61 -7.76 -5.68 -2.65
CA ILE A 61 -6.58 -5.22 -3.40
C ILE A 61 -5.40 -5.31 -2.43
N CYS A 62 -4.28 -5.91 -2.84
CA CYS A 62 -3.08 -5.95 -2.03
C CYS A 62 -1.92 -5.25 -2.75
N ARG A 63 -1.41 -4.20 -2.13
CA ARG A 63 -0.24 -3.45 -2.56
C ARG A 63 0.99 -4.05 -1.89
N LEU A 64 1.92 -4.55 -2.69
CA LEU A 64 3.14 -5.22 -2.29
C LEU A 64 4.33 -4.27 -2.42
N ASN A 65 4.96 -3.97 -1.29
CA ASN A 65 6.15 -3.17 -1.18
C ASN A 65 7.33 -4.05 -0.73
N ASN A 66 8.55 -3.72 -1.12
CA ASN A 66 9.75 -4.27 -0.49
C ASN A 66 9.81 -3.87 0.99
N GLY A 67 9.63 -2.59 1.27
CA GLY A 67 9.50 -2.07 2.62
C GLY A 67 8.93 -0.67 2.62
N TYR A 68 9.17 0.03 3.72
CA TYR A 68 8.93 1.47 3.86
C TYR A 68 10.29 2.17 3.97
N GLU A 69 10.30 3.49 4.16
CA GLU A 69 11.53 4.22 4.49
C GLU A 69 12.34 3.48 5.58
N PRO A 70 13.63 3.16 5.37
CA PRO A 70 14.49 3.53 4.23
C PRO A 70 14.59 2.49 3.10
N GLU A 71 13.97 1.32 3.25
CA GLU A 71 14.07 0.19 2.32
C GLU A 71 13.44 0.48 0.96
N GLY A 72 12.48 1.42 0.92
CA GLY A 72 11.75 1.79 -0.29
C GLY A 72 10.70 0.74 -0.71
N THR A 73 9.73 1.18 -1.48
CA THR A 73 8.62 0.32 -1.94
C THR A 73 9.07 -0.65 -3.03
N LEU A 74 10.13 -0.29 -3.75
CA LEU A 74 11.00 -1.21 -4.48
C LEU A 74 12.38 -1.21 -3.82
N PRO A 75 13.12 -2.34 -3.82
CA PRO A 75 14.50 -2.34 -3.33
C PRO A 75 15.43 -1.66 -4.33
N TYR A 76 16.74 -1.64 -4.05
CA TYR A 76 17.73 -1.29 -5.08
C TYR A 76 17.60 -2.17 -6.31
N SER A 77 17.89 -1.64 -7.50
CA SER A 77 17.71 -2.33 -8.78
C SER A 77 18.43 -3.69 -8.86
N ARG A 78 19.57 -3.84 -8.17
CA ARG A 78 20.30 -5.12 -8.05
C ARG A 78 19.48 -6.24 -7.40
N GLU A 79 18.47 -5.90 -6.62
CA GLU A 79 17.58 -6.85 -5.92
C GLU A 79 16.23 -7.06 -6.62
N TYR A 80 15.98 -6.45 -7.78
CA TYR A 80 14.69 -6.57 -8.47
C TYR A 80 14.33 -8.01 -8.80
N GLU A 81 15.29 -8.85 -9.17
CA GLU A 81 15.01 -10.26 -9.40
C GLU A 81 14.61 -11.00 -8.12
N ASN A 82 15.28 -10.70 -7.00
CA ASN A 82 14.98 -11.29 -5.71
C ASN A 82 13.59 -10.85 -5.23
N PHE A 83 13.26 -9.57 -5.38
CA PHE A 83 11.93 -9.03 -5.07
C PHE A 83 10.84 -9.61 -5.97
N ALA A 84 11.07 -9.72 -7.27
CA ALA A 84 10.12 -10.34 -8.20
C ALA A 84 9.81 -11.80 -7.80
N ARG A 85 10.83 -12.56 -7.39
CA ARG A 85 10.63 -13.93 -6.86
C ARG A 85 9.84 -13.90 -5.55
N ARG A 86 10.16 -12.98 -4.63
CA ARG A 86 9.42 -12.81 -3.37
C ARG A 86 7.94 -12.48 -3.60
N VAL A 87 7.64 -11.57 -4.53
CA VAL A 87 6.28 -11.22 -4.96
C VAL A 87 5.56 -12.44 -5.52
N ALA A 88 6.20 -13.19 -6.43
CA ALA A 88 5.61 -14.40 -7.00
C ALA A 88 5.28 -15.45 -5.92
N ASN A 89 6.20 -15.68 -4.98
CA ASN A 89 5.98 -16.57 -3.84
C ASN A 89 4.78 -16.10 -3.00
N PHE A 90 4.73 -14.81 -2.64
CA PHE A 90 3.65 -14.23 -1.83
C PHE A 90 2.29 -14.45 -2.49
N VAL A 91 2.17 -14.10 -3.78
CA VAL A 91 0.93 -14.24 -4.55
C VAL A 91 0.52 -15.70 -4.67
N SER A 92 1.47 -16.63 -4.88
CA SER A 92 1.17 -18.05 -5.11
C SER A 92 0.55 -18.77 -3.90
N VAL A 93 0.86 -18.32 -2.68
CA VAL A 93 0.39 -18.96 -1.44
C VAL A 93 -0.74 -18.19 -0.76
N SER A 94 -0.91 -16.91 -1.11
CA SER A 94 -1.97 -16.05 -0.58
C SER A 94 -3.33 -16.40 -1.16
N ARG A 95 -4.40 -16.14 -0.40
CA ARG A 95 -5.78 -16.49 -0.77
C ARG A 95 -6.72 -15.32 -0.52
N GLY A 96 -7.86 -15.27 -1.19
CA GLY A 96 -8.85 -14.20 -1.00
C GLY A 96 -8.44 -12.84 -1.59
N CYS A 97 -7.36 -12.78 -2.38
CA CYS A 97 -6.93 -11.59 -3.11
C CYS A 97 -6.70 -11.92 -4.59
N LYS A 98 -7.04 -10.98 -5.47
CA LYS A 98 -6.90 -11.14 -6.92
C LYS A 98 -6.34 -9.92 -7.64
N ILE A 99 -6.26 -8.76 -6.98
CA ILE A 99 -5.69 -7.54 -7.54
C ILE A 99 -4.44 -7.22 -6.75
N TRP A 100 -3.31 -7.21 -7.45
CA TRP A 100 -1.99 -7.01 -6.89
C TRP A 100 -1.39 -5.74 -7.48
N VAL A 101 -0.89 -4.86 -6.63
CA VAL A 101 -0.15 -3.65 -7.03
C VAL A 101 1.28 -3.81 -6.53
N ILE A 102 2.27 -3.64 -7.39
CA ILE A 102 3.69 -3.76 -7.01
C ILE A 102 4.28 -2.36 -6.91
N GLY A 103 4.76 -2.01 -5.71
CA GLY A 103 5.30 -0.70 -5.39
C GLY A 103 4.23 0.37 -5.16
N ASN A 104 4.51 1.29 -4.24
CA ASN A 104 3.71 2.48 -3.99
C ASN A 104 4.47 3.71 -4.48
N GLU A 105 3.79 4.58 -5.24
CA GLU A 105 4.29 5.90 -5.65
C GLU A 105 5.80 5.93 -5.97
N MET A 106 6.29 5.03 -6.83
CA MET A 106 7.74 4.85 -7.08
C MET A 106 8.44 6.10 -7.64
N ASN A 107 7.65 7.03 -8.18
CA ASN A 107 8.10 8.34 -8.61
C ASN A 107 8.33 9.32 -7.42
N TYR A 108 7.68 9.09 -6.28
CA TYR A 108 7.84 9.86 -5.06
C TYR A 108 9.12 9.48 -4.32
N ALA A 109 9.92 10.47 -3.96
CA ALA A 109 11.29 10.23 -3.59
C ALA A 109 11.46 9.53 -2.23
N VAL A 110 10.58 9.74 -1.24
CA VAL A 110 10.59 8.96 0.03
C VAL A 110 10.39 7.47 -0.19
N GLU A 111 9.65 7.09 -1.24
CA GLU A 111 9.33 5.68 -1.51
C GLU A 111 10.49 4.94 -2.20
N ARG A 112 11.60 5.64 -2.48
CA ARG A 112 12.79 5.05 -3.11
C ARG A 112 13.74 4.48 -2.04
N PRO A 113 14.49 3.41 -2.37
CA PRO A 113 15.45 2.82 -1.44
C PRO A 113 16.57 3.81 -1.12
N GLY A 114 17.00 3.82 0.15
CA GLY A 114 18.10 4.65 0.64
C GLY A 114 17.72 6.09 0.97
N ILE A 115 16.49 6.51 0.72
CA ILE A 115 16.00 7.83 1.14
C ILE A 115 15.56 7.72 2.60
N GLN A 116 16.09 8.62 3.43
CA GLN A 116 15.60 8.88 4.77
C GLN A 116 15.17 10.33 4.87
N ILE A 117 14.00 10.55 5.43
CA ILE A 117 13.50 11.88 5.68
C ILE A 117 14.11 12.38 6.99
N ASP A 118 14.92 13.43 6.89
CA ASP A 118 15.24 14.24 8.05
C ASP A 118 14.04 15.13 8.41
N TRP A 119 13.14 14.61 9.24
CA TRP A 119 11.97 15.34 9.73
C TRP A 119 12.34 16.59 10.54
N SER A 120 13.56 16.69 11.07
CA SER A 120 14.03 17.89 11.78
C SER A 120 14.30 19.07 10.83
N ARG A 121 14.59 18.78 9.56
CA ARG A 121 14.77 19.79 8.49
C ARG A 121 13.46 20.11 7.75
N HIS A 122 12.40 19.35 7.99
CA HIS A 122 11.09 19.66 7.43
C HIS A 122 10.45 20.85 8.14
N ALA A 123 10.52 22.02 7.49
CA ALA A 123 9.87 23.25 7.95
C ALA A 123 8.33 23.23 7.89
N THR A 124 7.68 22.07 7.70
CA THR A 124 6.24 21.93 7.89
C THR A 124 5.91 21.81 9.37
N ARG A 125 6.08 22.90 10.12
CA ARG A 125 5.31 23.08 11.35
C ARG A 125 3.85 23.21 10.93
N ARG A 126 3.06 22.14 11.08
CA ARG A 126 1.59 22.16 10.92
C ARG A 126 0.93 22.88 12.10
N THR A 127 1.38 24.09 12.39
CA THR A 127 0.79 24.96 13.42
C THR A 127 -0.03 26.03 12.71
N GLY A 128 -1.32 26.07 13.02
CA GLY A 128 -2.27 27.03 12.44
C GLY A 128 -3.30 26.39 11.50
N PRO A 129 -4.27 27.19 11.00
CA PRO A 129 -5.35 26.73 10.13
C PRO A 129 -4.86 26.07 8.82
N PRO A 130 -5.63 25.14 8.21
CA PRO A 130 -5.20 24.38 7.02
C PRO A 130 -4.78 25.23 5.81
N ASP A 131 -5.41 26.39 5.63
CA ASP A 131 -5.09 27.39 4.61
C ASP A 131 -3.76 28.12 4.86
N VAL A 132 -3.25 28.10 6.09
CA VAL A 132 -1.95 28.66 6.50
C VAL A 132 -0.88 27.57 6.51
N ALA A 133 -1.24 26.34 6.92
CA ALA A 133 -0.33 25.21 7.01
C ALA A 133 -0.03 24.55 5.64
N ASP A 134 -0.97 24.62 4.69
CA ASP A 134 -0.79 24.16 3.30
C ASP A 134 -1.61 25.05 2.33
N PRO A 135 -1.17 26.31 2.10
CA PRO A 135 -1.90 27.28 1.26
C PRO A 135 -2.07 26.83 -0.19
N THR A 136 -1.23 25.90 -0.66
CA THR A 136 -1.31 25.35 -2.03
C THR A 136 -2.10 24.05 -2.12
N ARG A 137 -2.50 23.48 -0.98
CA ARG A 137 -3.15 22.16 -0.85
C ARG A 137 -2.40 21.06 -1.62
N ARG A 138 -1.07 21.13 -1.65
CA ARG A 138 -0.18 20.19 -2.36
C ARG A 138 0.39 19.15 -1.39
N GLY A 139 -0.47 18.58 -0.55
CA GLY A 139 -0.10 17.57 0.44
C GLY A 139 0.67 16.39 -0.18
N LEU A 140 2.00 16.47 -0.10
CA LEU A 140 2.94 15.51 0.48
C LEU A 140 4.31 16.23 0.51
N ALA A 141 4.81 16.53 1.72
CA ALA A 141 5.81 17.57 2.03
C ALA A 141 7.21 17.40 1.39
N ILE A 142 7.42 16.35 0.60
CA ILE A 142 8.75 15.85 0.23
C ILE A 142 8.97 15.90 -1.28
N ARG A 143 8.00 16.37 -2.08
CA ARG A 143 8.11 16.38 -3.56
C ARG A 143 9.28 17.20 -4.11
N PHE A 144 9.92 18.05 -3.31
CA PHE A 144 11.00 18.94 -3.75
C PHE A 144 12.25 19.00 -2.85
N ASN A 145 12.34 18.24 -1.76
CA ASN A 145 13.42 18.36 -0.78
C ASN A 145 14.34 17.13 -0.65
N VAL A 146 14.21 16.13 -1.53
CA VAL A 146 15.15 15.00 -1.54
C VAL A 146 16.44 15.44 -2.23
N LEU A 147 17.49 15.64 -1.44
CA LEU A 147 18.85 15.85 -1.95
C LEU A 147 19.47 14.49 -2.34
N PRO A 148 20.30 14.46 -3.40
CA PRO A 148 21.00 13.25 -3.85
C PRO A 148 22.04 12.75 -2.85
#